data_AF-A0A1V5TH99-F1
#
_entry.id   AF-A0A1V5TH99-F1
#
_cell.length_a   1.000
_cell.length_b   1.000
_cell.length_c   1.000
_cell.angle_alpha   90.00
_cell.angle_beta   90.00
_cell.angle_gamma   90.00
#
_symmetry.space_group_name_H-M   'P 1'
#
loop_
_entity.id
_entity.type
_entity.pdbx_description
1 polymer ?
#
loop_
_entity_poly.entity_id
_entity_poly.type
_entity_poly.pdbx_seq_one_letter_code
_entity_poly.pdbx_strand_id
1 'polypeptide(L)'
;MKHSLIEIETELKKRLNYPYKWGQKQNDNFDKHTNFIYHTFSFEEIRKEIESRFKTEKDYDLYFNYSINRWYNFWSAQAVENIFCSLPNVKPALDSKDRLVDFTIQGEAFDHKTSIFPKNFPYKIDDAIKKTDELIKWLYKHQSQQQRKHLKNRLFIVLYARNGEHWKLKSEINWLKERIEKYMLGFNPNFLLKFNLEKEKPTLADVIWAIKD
;
A
#
# COMPACT_ATOMS: atom_id res chain seq x y z
N MET A 1 18.64 -3.43 -5.25
CA MET A 1 17.29 -3.36 -5.88
C MET A 1 17.36 -3.97 -7.26
N LYS A 2 16.37 -4.80 -7.66
CA LYS A 2 16.34 -5.43 -8.99
C LYS A 2 15.73 -4.51 -10.07
N HIS A 3 14.91 -3.53 -9.68
CA HIS A 3 14.23 -2.58 -10.56
C HIS A 3 14.22 -1.17 -9.95
N SER A 4 14.32 -0.14 -10.79
CA SER A 4 14.24 1.28 -10.42
C SER A 4 12.79 1.74 -10.22
N LEU A 5 12.60 2.88 -9.52
CA LEU A 5 11.27 3.47 -9.32
C LEU A 5 10.58 3.84 -10.64
N ILE A 6 11.36 4.28 -11.64
CA ILE A 6 10.86 4.67 -12.96
C ILE A 6 10.33 3.45 -13.72
N GLU A 7 11.05 2.33 -13.67
CA GLU A 7 10.59 1.07 -14.27
C GLU A 7 9.31 0.58 -13.59
N ILE A 8 9.26 0.58 -12.26
CA ILE A 8 8.07 0.16 -11.51
C ILE A 8 6.87 1.05 -11.86
N GLU A 9 7.03 2.38 -11.87
CA GLU A 9 5.98 3.31 -12.29
C GLU A 9 5.45 3.02 -13.69
N THR A 10 6.37 2.82 -14.63
CA THR A 10 6.04 2.54 -16.04
C THR A 10 5.19 1.27 -16.16
N GLU A 11 5.56 0.19 -15.47
CA GLU A 11 4.79 -1.06 -15.47
C GLU A 11 3.44 -0.88 -14.78
N LEU A 12 3.41 -0.24 -13.60
CA LEU A 12 2.17 0.01 -12.85
C LEU A 12 1.16 0.81 -13.67
N LYS A 13 1.60 1.78 -14.48
CA LYS A 13 0.72 2.57 -15.36
C LYS A 13 0.05 1.73 -16.45
N LYS A 14 0.67 0.64 -16.93
CA LYS A 14 0.04 -0.26 -17.91
C LYS A 14 -1.22 -0.94 -17.36
N ARG A 15 -1.28 -1.18 -16.03
CA ARG A 15 -2.46 -1.72 -15.35
C ARG A 15 -3.67 -0.78 -15.41
N LEU A 16 -3.46 0.52 -15.65
CA LEU A 16 -4.56 1.49 -15.68
C LEU A 16 -5.52 1.30 -16.86
N ASN A 17 -5.08 0.58 -17.90
CA ASN A 17 -5.91 0.23 -19.06
C ASN A 17 -7.04 -0.78 -18.74
N TYR A 18 -7.08 -1.30 -17.51
CA TYR A 18 -8.07 -2.27 -17.05
C TYR A 18 -8.91 -1.68 -15.91
N PRO A 19 -10.21 -2.02 -15.80
CA PRO A 19 -11.06 -1.49 -14.74
C PRO A 19 -10.59 -1.96 -13.35
N TYR A 20 -10.89 -1.19 -12.31
CA TYR A 20 -10.60 -1.58 -10.92
C TYR A 20 -11.72 -2.45 -10.35
N LYS A 21 -11.74 -3.72 -10.75
CA LYS A 21 -12.71 -4.73 -10.30
C LYS A 21 -11.99 -5.80 -9.49
N TRP A 22 -12.48 -6.13 -8.30
CA TRP A 22 -11.98 -7.25 -7.51
C TRP A 22 -12.77 -8.54 -7.72
N GLY A 23 -14.08 -8.43 -7.97
CA GLY A 23 -15.01 -9.56 -8.10
C GLY A 23 -15.32 -10.29 -6.79
N GLN A 24 -14.36 -10.35 -5.87
CA GLN A 24 -14.50 -10.98 -4.56
C GLN A 24 -13.63 -10.32 -3.50
N LYS A 25 -13.88 -10.63 -2.23
CA LYS A 25 -12.96 -10.29 -1.14
C LYS A 25 -11.71 -11.16 -1.21
N GLN A 26 -10.56 -10.56 -0.95
CA GLN A 26 -9.28 -11.27 -0.83
C GLN A 26 -9.37 -12.42 0.19
N ASN A 27 -8.86 -13.58 -0.19
CA ASN A 27 -8.89 -14.81 0.60
C ASN A 27 -7.68 -15.71 0.31
N ASP A 28 -7.38 -16.62 1.24
CA ASP A 28 -6.19 -17.47 1.20
C ASP A 28 -6.14 -18.40 -0.02
N ASN A 29 -7.29 -18.85 -0.53
CA ASN A 29 -7.35 -19.74 -1.69
C ASN A 29 -6.88 -19.03 -2.96
N PHE A 30 -7.49 -17.88 -3.29
CA PHE A 30 -7.04 -17.09 -4.43
C PHE A 30 -5.64 -16.55 -4.22
N ASP A 31 -5.26 -16.24 -2.97
CA ASP A 31 -3.90 -15.81 -2.67
C ASP A 31 -2.88 -16.89 -3.06
N LYS A 32 -3.12 -18.15 -2.69
CA LYS A 32 -2.26 -19.28 -3.06
C LYS A 32 -2.10 -19.43 -4.58
N HIS A 33 -3.21 -19.37 -5.31
CA HIS A 33 -3.22 -19.54 -6.77
C HIS A 33 -2.51 -18.40 -7.51
N THR A 34 -2.53 -17.19 -6.93
CA THR A 34 -2.00 -15.98 -7.58
C THR A 34 -0.65 -15.53 -7.00
N ASN A 35 0.07 -16.40 -6.27
CA ASN A 35 1.36 -16.08 -5.65
C ASN A 35 2.51 -15.80 -6.65
N PHE A 36 2.35 -16.17 -7.91
CA PHE A 36 3.31 -15.81 -8.96
C PHE A 36 3.47 -14.29 -9.10
N ILE A 37 2.48 -13.48 -8.67
CA ILE A 37 2.55 -12.00 -8.69
C ILE A 37 3.78 -11.42 -7.97
N TYR A 38 4.34 -12.15 -6.99
CA TYR A 38 5.52 -11.70 -6.23
C TYR A 38 6.85 -11.88 -6.99
N HIS A 39 6.84 -12.70 -8.04
CA HIS A 39 8.04 -13.03 -8.82
C HIS A 39 7.95 -12.53 -10.27
N THR A 40 6.83 -11.93 -10.65
CA THR A 40 6.59 -11.40 -11.99
C THR A 40 6.62 -9.88 -11.96
N PHE A 41 7.60 -9.29 -12.64
CA PHE A 41 7.78 -7.84 -12.63
C PHE A 41 6.91 -7.15 -13.67
N SER A 42 7.06 -7.45 -14.96
CA SER A 42 6.38 -6.65 -15.98
C SER A 42 4.89 -6.96 -16.07
N PHE A 43 4.11 -5.94 -16.49
CA PHE A 43 2.67 -6.10 -16.64
C PHE A 43 2.29 -7.07 -17.78
N GLU A 44 3.16 -7.21 -18.78
CA GLU A 44 2.92 -8.17 -19.86
C GLU A 44 3.23 -9.62 -19.41
N GLU A 45 4.27 -9.82 -18.61
CA GLU A 45 4.54 -11.14 -18.04
C GLU A 45 3.41 -11.59 -17.10
N ILE A 46 2.84 -10.69 -16.28
CA ILE A 46 1.72 -11.09 -15.40
C ILE A 46 0.51 -11.53 -16.20
N ARG A 47 0.22 -10.86 -17.31
CA ARG A 47 -0.86 -11.25 -18.23
C ARG A 47 -0.60 -12.64 -18.83
N LYS A 48 0.62 -12.91 -19.30
CA LYS A 48 1.01 -14.22 -19.84
C LYS A 48 0.90 -15.34 -18.80
N GLU A 49 1.31 -15.08 -17.56
CA GLU A 49 1.17 -16.03 -16.46
C GLU A 49 -0.29 -16.33 -16.13
N ILE A 50 -1.14 -15.30 -16.05
CA ILE A 50 -2.59 -15.47 -15.83
C ILE A 50 -3.20 -16.31 -16.94
N GLU A 51 -2.91 -15.98 -18.20
CA GLU A 51 -3.41 -16.71 -19.36
C GLU A 51 -2.97 -18.18 -19.33
N SER A 52 -1.69 -18.44 -19.12
CA SER A 52 -1.13 -19.80 -19.06
C SER A 52 -1.80 -20.65 -17.97
N ARG A 53 -2.11 -20.06 -16.81
CA ARG A 53 -2.64 -20.78 -15.64
C ARG A 53 -4.15 -20.95 -15.64
N PHE A 54 -4.89 -19.96 -16.15
CA PHE A 54 -6.32 -19.86 -15.89
C PHE A 54 -7.18 -19.78 -17.16
N LYS A 55 -6.62 -19.76 -18.37
CA LYS A 55 -7.39 -19.59 -19.61
C LYS A 55 -8.56 -20.57 -19.77
N THR A 56 -8.41 -21.79 -19.25
CA THR A 56 -9.45 -22.83 -19.32
C THR A 56 -10.39 -22.83 -18.11
N GLU A 57 -10.12 -22.01 -17.10
CA GLU A 57 -10.95 -21.91 -15.90
C GLU A 57 -12.24 -21.15 -16.21
N LYS A 58 -13.36 -21.65 -15.68
CA LYS A 58 -14.67 -20.98 -15.82
C LYS A 58 -14.66 -19.57 -15.24
N ASP A 59 -13.87 -19.37 -14.18
CA ASP A 59 -13.74 -18.10 -13.47
C ASP A 59 -12.51 -17.29 -13.92
N TYR A 60 -12.09 -17.41 -15.19
CA TYR A 60 -10.92 -16.69 -15.73
C TYR A 60 -10.91 -15.20 -15.38
N ASP A 61 -12.02 -14.49 -15.62
CA ASP A 61 -12.13 -13.05 -15.36
C ASP A 61 -11.89 -12.71 -13.89
N LEU A 62 -12.30 -13.59 -12.98
CA LEU A 62 -12.07 -13.43 -11.55
C LEU A 62 -10.59 -13.58 -11.23
N TYR A 63 -9.93 -14.62 -11.73
CA TYR A 63 -8.49 -14.81 -11.56
C TYR A 63 -7.67 -13.69 -12.19
N PHE A 64 -8.08 -13.21 -13.37
CA PHE A 64 -7.43 -12.11 -14.07
C PHE A 64 -7.46 -10.83 -13.24
N ASN A 65 -8.67 -10.38 -12.87
CA ASN A 65 -8.88 -9.17 -12.09
C ASN A 65 -8.20 -9.24 -10.71
N TYR A 66 -8.29 -10.39 -10.04
CA TYR A 66 -7.67 -10.60 -8.75
C TYR A 66 -6.15 -10.52 -8.82
N SER A 67 -5.54 -11.20 -9.81
CA SER A 67 -4.09 -11.24 -9.99
C SER A 67 -3.53 -9.85 -10.30
N ILE A 68 -4.11 -9.10 -11.24
CA ILE A 68 -3.60 -7.77 -11.60
C ILE A 68 -3.74 -6.76 -10.45
N ASN A 69 -4.79 -6.87 -9.62
CA ASN A 69 -4.96 -6.01 -8.46
C ASN A 69 -3.98 -6.32 -7.34
N ARG A 70 -3.73 -7.61 -7.09
CA ARG A 70 -2.69 -8.06 -6.16
C ARG A 70 -1.31 -7.62 -6.61
N TRP A 71 -0.98 -7.83 -7.88
CA TRP A 71 0.27 -7.39 -8.49
C TRP A 71 0.45 -5.87 -8.35
N TYR A 72 -0.59 -5.10 -8.66
CA TYR A 72 -0.58 -3.64 -8.53
C TYR A 72 -0.37 -3.17 -7.09
N ASN A 73 -1.06 -3.78 -6.14
CA ASN A 73 -0.88 -3.48 -4.72
C ASN A 73 0.53 -3.85 -4.23
N PHE A 74 1.06 -4.99 -4.65
CA PHE A 74 2.39 -5.45 -4.25
C PHE A 74 3.50 -4.53 -4.78
N TRP A 75 3.54 -4.29 -6.10
CA TRP A 75 4.61 -3.49 -6.69
C TRP A 75 4.52 -2.00 -6.33
N SER A 76 3.31 -1.45 -6.15
CA SER A 76 3.16 -0.09 -5.60
C SER A 76 3.63 0.01 -4.15
N ALA A 77 3.41 -1.02 -3.32
CA ALA A 77 3.93 -1.05 -1.96
C ALA A 77 5.46 -1.16 -1.97
N GLN A 78 6.04 -2.06 -2.77
CA GLN A 78 7.48 -2.20 -2.88
C GLN A 78 8.18 -0.90 -3.32
N ALA A 79 7.57 -0.15 -4.24
CA ALA A 79 8.09 1.15 -4.66
C ALA A 79 8.08 2.18 -3.52
N VAL A 80 7.01 2.21 -2.73
CA VAL A 80 6.90 3.10 -1.55
C VAL A 80 7.92 2.73 -0.47
N GLU A 81 8.09 1.43 -0.19
CA GLU A 81 9.13 0.94 0.71
C GLU A 81 10.52 1.39 0.26
N ASN A 82 10.83 1.20 -1.03
CA ASN A 82 12.09 1.62 -1.62
C ASN A 82 12.31 3.13 -1.50
N ILE A 83 11.25 3.94 -1.63
CA ILE A 83 11.32 5.38 -1.40
C ILE A 83 11.74 5.65 0.04
N PHE A 84 11.04 5.11 1.04
CA PHE A 84 11.40 5.30 2.45
C PHE A 84 12.85 4.87 2.73
N CYS A 85 13.21 3.66 2.32
CA CYS A 85 14.54 3.09 2.52
C CYS A 85 15.66 3.84 1.78
N SER A 86 15.34 4.71 0.84
CA SER A 86 16.32 5.58 0.16
C SER A 86 16.63 6.88 0.92
N LEU A 87 15.83 7.23 1.93
CA LEU A 87 15.97 8.47 2.68
C LEU A 87 17.06 8.34 3.78
N PRO A 88 17.85 9.41 4.02
CA PRO A 88 19.02 9.34 4.89
C PRO A 88 18.71 9.05 6.37
N ASN A 89 17.49 9.36 6.84
CA ASN A 89 17.05 9.16 8.22
C ASN A 89 16.26 7.85 8.44
N VAL A 90 16.15 7.02 7.40
CA VAL A 90 15.44 5.74 7.43
C VAL A 90 16.46 4.61 7.32
N LYS A 91 16.37 3.63 8.21
CA LYS A 91 17.18 2.41 8.12
C LYS A 91 16.28 1.25 7.69
N PRO A 92 16.61 0.54 6.60
CA PRO A 92 15.88 -0.66 6.20
C PRO A 92 15.86 -1.71 7.31
N ALA A 93 14.83 -2.55 7.36
CA ALA A 93 14.82 -3.69 8.26
C ALA A 93 16.03 -4.61 8.01
N LEU A 94 16.73 -5.00 9.09
CA LEU A 94 17.95 -5.81 9.02
C LEU A 94 17.70 -7.24 8.51
N ASP A 95 16.48 -7.77 8.70
CA ASP A 95 16.10 -9.10 8.28
C ASP A 95 14.79 -9.06 7.47
N SER A 96 14.90 -9.26 6.15
CA SER A 96 13.77 -9.37 5.22
C SER A 96 12.76 -10.48 5.56
N LYS A 97 13.07 -11.34 6.54
CA LYS A 97 12.16 -12.39 7.04
C LYS A 97 11.20 -11.90 8.13
N ASP A 98 11.47 -10.78 8.80
CA ASP A 98 10.52 -10.18 9.74
C ASP A 98 9.47 -9.39 8.94
N ARG A 99 8.41 -10.10 8.52
CA ARG A 99 7.36 -9.59 7.60
C ARG A 99 6.52 -8.42 8.14
N LEU A 100 6.82 -7.91 9.34
CA LEU A 100 6.01 -6.93 10.05
C LEU A 100 6.71 -5.58 10.24
N VAL A 101 7.97 -5.45 9.82
CA VAL A 101 8.74 -4.21 9.89
C VAL A 101 9.37 -3.95 8.53
N ASP A 102 8.99 -2.83 7.91
CA ASP A 102 9.57 -2.42 6.64
C ASP A 102 10.89 -1.66 6.88
N PHE A 103 10.87 -0.73 7.83
CA PHE A 103 12.00 0.14 8.15
C PHE A 103 11.95 0.70 9.57
N THR A 104 13.04 1.32 9.99
CA THR A 104 13.12 2.05 11.26
C THR A 104 13.44 3.52 11.02
N ILE A 105 12.81 4.40 11.80
CA ILE A 105 13.03 5.85 11.78
C ILE A 105 13.34 6.28 13.21
N GLN A 106 14.52 6.85 13.44
CA GLN A 106 14.98 7.30 14.76
C GLN A 106 14.85 6.23 15.87
N GLY A 107 15.05 4.95 15.52
CA GLY A 107 15.02 3.82 16.47
C GLY A 107 13.65 3.17 16.68
N GLU A 108 12.57 3.75 16.14
CA GLU A 108 11.24 3.12 16.15
C GLU A 108 10.98 2.40 14.82
N ALA A 109 10.45 1.17 14.91
CA ALA A 109 10.08 0.36 13.75
C ALA A 109 8.72 0.79 13.19
N PHE A 110 8.58 0.81 11.87
CA PHE A 110 7.36 1.15 11.16
C PHE A 110 7.09 0.20 9.98
N ASP A 111 5.82 -0.04 9.74
CA ASP A 111 5.26 -0.54 8.49
C ASP A 111 4.64 0.64 7.73
N HIS A 112 4.67 0.63 6.40
CA HIS A 112 3.93 1.60 5.62
C HIS A 112 2.65 0.98 5.05
N LYS A 113 1.61 1.80 4.88
CA LYS A 113 0.39 1.34 4.23
C LYS A 113 -0.21 2.38 3.30
N THR A 114 -0.13 2.09 2.02
CA THR A 114 -0.83 2.88 1.01
C THR A 114 -2.31 2.47 0.96
N SER A 115 -3.20 3.40 1.29
CA SER A 115 -4.65 3.21 1.25
C SER A 115 -5.28 4.26 0.35
N ILE A 116 -6.30 3.88 -0.43
CA ILE A 116 -7.20 4.88 -0.99
C ILE A 116 -8.03 5.50 0.14
N PHE A 117 -8.49 6.74 -0.05
CA PHE A 117 -9.42 7.35 0.88
C PHE A 117 -10.68 6.48 1.01
N PRO A 118 -11.04 6.06 2.22
CA PRO A 118 -12.11 5.09 2.43
C PRO A 118 -13.49 5.66 2.11
N LYS A 119 -14.18 5.04 1.14
CA LYS A 119 -15.55 5.41 0.74
C LYS A 119 -16.56 5.43 1.89
N ASN A 120 -16.39 4.54 2.87
CA ASN A 120 -17.32 4.36 3.99
C ASN A 120 -16.85 5.04 5.29
N PHE A 121 -15.83 5.88 5.22
CA PHE A 121 -15.47 6.73 6.35
C PHE A 121 -16.49 7.90 6.43
N PRO A 122 -16.99 8.23 7.63
CA PRO A 122 -18.15 9.13 7.77
C PRO A 122 -17.86 10.60 7.42
N TYR A 123 -16.59 11.00 7.29
CA TYR A 123 -16.21 12.38 7.02
C TYR A 123 -15.70 12.55 5.60
N LYS A 124 -15.97 13.72 5.00
CA LYS A 124 -15.36 14.15 3.74
C LYS A 124 -13.89 14.47 3.95
N ILE A 125 -13.14 14.60 2.85
CA ILE A 125 -11.68 14.78 2.88
C ILE A 125 -11.23 15.95 3.79
N ASP A 126 -11.86 17.12 3.71
CA ASP A 126 -11.46 18.30 4.48
C ASP A 126 -11.65 18.11 5.99
N ASP A 127 -12.70 17.40 6.40
CA ASP A 127 -12.98 17.06 7.80
C ASP A 127 -12.12 15.88 8.26
N ALA A 128 -11.84 14.91 7.38
CA ALA A 128 -11.00 13.76 7.65
C ALA A 128 -9.56 14.17 7.97
N ILE A 129 -9.02 15.20 7.30
CA ILE A 129 -7.70 15.77 7.60
C ILE A 129 -7.67 16.31 9.04
N LYS A 130 -8.70 17.03 9.46
CA LYS A 130 -8.83 17.56 10.83
C LYS A 130 -9.04 16.45 11.87
N LYS A 131 -9.63 15.33 11.45
CA LYS A 131 -9.94 14.13 12.26
C LYS A 131 -9.04 12.94 11.91
N THR A 132 -7.75 13.21 11.70
CA THR A 132 -6.77 12.20 11.27
C THR A 132 -6.69 11.02 12.26
N ASP A 133 -6.88 11.25 13.56
CA ASP A 133 -6.89 10.18 14.56
C ASP A 133 -8.08 9.23 14.41
N GLU A 134 -9.28 9.75 14.11
CA GLU A 134 -10.48 8.95 13.82
C GLU A 134 -10.28 8.12 12.54
N LEU A 135 -9.63 8.71 11.51
CA LEU A 135 -9.30 7.99 10.29
C LEU A 135 -8.33 6.83 10.56
N ILE A 136 -7.26 7.07 11.31
CA ILE A 136 -6.28 6.02 11.64
C ILE A 136 -6.96 4.88 12.41
N LYS A 137 -7.78 5.18 13.42
CA LYS A 137 -8.58 4.17 14.15
C LYS A 137 -9.47 3.38 13.18
N TRP A 138 -10.11 4.06 12.24
CA TRP A 138 -10.93 3.41 11.22
C TRP A 138 -10.09 2.48 10.32
N LEU A 139 -8.92 2.90 9.87
CA LEU A 139 -8.03 2.12 9.00
C LEU A 139 -7.52 0.86 9.70
N TYR A 140 -7.11 0.95 10.98
CA TYR A 140 -6.73 -0.23 11.76
C TYR A 140 -7.90 -1.19 12.00
N LYS A 141 -9.12 -0.67 12.17
CA LYS A 141 -10.32 -1.50 12.35
C LYS A 141 -10.72 -2.25 11.07
N HIS A 142 -10.59 -1.60 9.90
CA HIS A 142 -11.09 -2.11 8.62
C HIS A 142 -10.02 -2.73 7.70
N GLN A 143 -8.80 -2.96 8.22
CA GLN A 143 -7.77 -3.69 7.47
C GLN A 143 -8.11 -5.17 7.26
N SER A 144 -7.30 -5.89 6.48
CA SER A 144 -7.44 -7.34 6.35
C SER A 144 -7.41 -8.01 7.72
N GLN A 145 -8.37 -8.91 7.97
CA GLN A 145 -8.55 -9.55 9.28
C GLN A 145 -7.84 -10.91 9.39
N GLN A 146 -7.21 -11.37 8.32
CA GLN A 146 -6.50 -12.65 8.25
C GLN A 146 -5.03 -12.48 8.67
N GLN A 147 -4.12 -13.33 8.17
CA GLN A 147 -2.69 -13.36 8.53
C GLN A 147 -1.95 -12.01 8.40
N ARG A 148 -2.53 -11.04 7.66
CA ARG A 148 -1.97 -9.69 7.47
C ARG A 148 -2.44 -8.67 8.53
N LYS A 149 -3.17 -9.08 9.57
CA LYS A 149 -3.63 -8.19 10.64
C LYS A 149 -2.52 -7.99 11.67
N HIS A 150 -2.05 -6.77 11.81
CA HIS A 150 -1.20 -6.33 12.92
C HIS A 150 -1.55 -4.90 13.34
N LEU A 151 -1.18 -4.56 14.58
CA LEU A 151 -1.45 -3.27 15.22
C LEU A 151 -0.15 -2.53 15.56
N LYS A 152 0.93 -2.86 14.83
CA LYS A 152 2.23 -2.21 14.94
C LYS A 152 2.19 -0.79 14.39
N ASN A 153 3.25 -0.03 14.69
CA ASN A 153 3.40 1.34 14.25
C ASN A 153 3.27 1.43 12.73
N ARG A 154 2.55 2.44 12.23
CA ARG A 154 2.28 2.55 10.80
C ARG A 154 2.27 3.98 10.30
N LEU A 155 2.97 4.22 9.20
CA LEU A 155 2.77 5.42 8.39
C LEU A 155 1.77 5.09 7.27
N PHE A 156 0.59 5.69 7.33
CA PHE A 156 -0.41 5.54 6.27
C PHE A 156 -0.15 6.56 5.17
N ILE A 157 -0.22 6.14 3.92
CA ILE A 157 -0.26 7.05 2.77
C ILE A 157 -1.68 7.02 2.23
N VAL A 158 -2.44 8.09 2.46
CA VAL A 158 -3.86 8.14 2.10
C VAL A 158 -4.01 8.87 0.77
N LEU A 159 -4.42 8.13 -0.24
CA LEU A 159 -4.58 8.60 -1.61
C LEU A 159 -5.97 9.17 -1.83
N TYR A 160 -6.05 10.41 -2.29
CA TYR A 160 -7.30 11.05 -2.68
C TYR A 160 -7.12 11.80 -4.00
N ALA A 161 -7.98 11.49 -4.97
CA ALA A 161 -8.07 12.15 -6.27
C ALA A 161 -9.46 12.78 -6.37
N ARG A 162 -9.58 14.07 -6.70
CA ARG A 162 -10.90 14.75 -6.73
C ARG A 162 -11.86 14.15 -7.74
N ASN A 163 -11.35 13.58 -8.83
CA ASN A 163 -12.13 12.86 -9.84
C ASN A 163 -12.64 11.48 -9.36
N GLY A 164 -12.35 11.07 -8.12
CA GLY A 164 -12.77 9.79 -7.54
C GLY A 164 -11.87 8.60 -7.89
N GLU A 165 -10.89 8.76 -8.78
CA GLU A 165 -10.02 7.69 -9.24
C GLU A 165 -8.81 7.45 -8.32
N HIS A 166 -9.05 7.43 -7.00
CA HIS A 166 -8.00 7.37 -5.97
C HIS A 166 -7.01 6.22 -6.18
N TRP A 167 -7.49 5.08 -6.68
CA TRP A 167 -6.68 3.89 -6.87
C TRP A 167 -5.59 4.08 -7.92
N LYS A 168 -5.79 4.93 -8.94
CA LYS A 168 -4.80 5.21 -9.99
C LYS A 168 -3.56 5.91 -9.42
N LEU A 169 -3.71 6.66 -8.33
CA LEU A 169 -2.59 7.35 -7.70
C LEU A 169 -1.51 6.39 -7.16
N LYS A 170 -1.81 5.10 -6.99
CA LYS A 170 -0.82 4.09 -6.60
C LYS A 170 0.28 3.88 -7.64
N SER A 171 0.05 4.23 -8.90
CA SER A 171 1.08 4.17 -9.95
C SER A 171 1.86 5.47 -10.12
N GLU A 172 1.50 6.55 -9.43
CA GLU A 172 2.17 7.84 -9.53
C GLU A 172 3.40 7.86 -8.60
N ILE A 173 4.36 6.95 -8.79
CA ILE A 173 5.44 6.66 -7.83
C ILE A 173 6.35 7.86 -7.62
N ASN A 174 6.77 8.57 -8.68
CA ASN A 174 7.60 9.77 -8.54
C ASN A 174 6.86 10.87 -7.75
N TRP A 175 5.57 11.05 -8.00
CA TRP A 175 4.76 12.00 -7.25
C TRP A 175 4.58 11.56 -5.78
N LEU A 176 4.39 10.27 -5.51
CA LEU A 176 4.36 9.74 -4.14
C LEU A 176 5.70 9.94 -3.44
N LYS A 177 6.82 9.79 -4.16
CA LYS A 177 8.17 10.08 -3.65
C LYS A 177 8.27 11.52 -3.16
N GLU A 178 7.86 12.50 -3.96
CA GLU A 178 7.86 13.92 -3.56
C GLU A 178 7.01 14.16 -2.30
N ARG A 179 5.84 13.52 -2.18
CA ARG A 179 4.98 13.62 -1.00
C ARG A 179 5.64 13.03 0.26
N ILE A 180 6.24 11.86 0.13
CA ILE A 180 6.93 11.17 1.23
C ILE A 180 8.17 11.97 1.65
N GLU A 181 8.98 12.43 0.71
CA GLU A 181 10.15 13.29 0.99
C GLU A 181 9.75 14.55 1.74
N LYS A 182 8.69 15.24 1.28
CA LYS A 182 8.19 16.44 1.96
C LYS A 182 7.75 16.15 3.40
N TYR A 183 7.04 15.05 3.63
CA TYR A 183 6.66 14.64 4.98
C TYR A 183 7.90 14.36 5.84
N MET A 184 8.88 13.66 5.28
CA MET A 184 10.09 13.24 5.99
C MET A 184 11.05 14.38 6.32
N LEU A 185 11.04 15.50 5.58
CA LEU A 185 11.78 16.72 5.94
C LEU A 185 11.31 17.31 7.28
N GLY A 186 10.01 17.20 7.59
CA GLY A 186 9.41 17.69 8.83
C GLY A 186 9.16 16.59 9.87
N PHE A 187 9.64 15.36 9.63
CA PHE A 187 9.33 14.22 10.50
C PHE A 187 9.85 14.45 11.92
N ASN A 188 8.94 14.35 12.88
CA ASN A 188 9.26 14.42 14.30
C ASN A 188 8.42 13.38 15.05
N PRO A 189 9.04 12.42 15.75
CA PRO A 189 8.32 11.34 16.43
C PRO A 189 7.37 11.86 17.52
N ASN A 190 7.59 13.07 18.06
CA ASN A 190 6.72 13.66 19.07
C ASN A 190 5.36 14.11 18.53
N PHE A 191 5.22 14.28 17.20
CA PHE A 191 3.96 14.63 16.56
C PHE A 191 3.18 13.40 16.06
N LEU A 192 3.72 12.20 16.21
CA LEU A 192 3.00 10.97 15.89
C LEU A 192 1.82 10.77 16.85
N LEU A 193 0.70 10.32 16.30
CA LEU A 193 -0.47 9.98 17.09
C LEU A 193 -0.24 8.65 17.80
N LYS A 194 -0.64 8.59 19.08
CA LYS A 194 -0.46 7.43 19.95
C LYS A 194 -1.81 6.74 20.16
N PHE A 195 -1.85 5.42 19.99
CA PHE A 195 -3.05 4.62 20.16
C PHE A 195 -2.78 3.41 21.07
N ASN A 196 -3.72 3.10 21.96
CA ASN A 196 -3.63 1.92 22.83
C ASN A 196 -4.27 0.69 22.15
N LEU A 197 -3.66 0.25 21.05
CA LEU A 197 -4.15 -0.91 20.27
C LEU A 197 -3.53 -2.24 20.75
N GLU A 198 -2.34 -2.18 21.35
CA GLU A 198 -1.65 -3.31 22.00
C GLU A 198 -1.56 -3.06 23.52
N LYS A 199 -1.37 -4.13 24.32
CA LYS A 199 -1.39 -4.03 25.79
C LYS A 199 -0.14 -3.41 26.41
N GLU A 200 1.01 -3.55 25.75
CA GLU A 200 2.32 -3.32 26.36
C GLU A 200 2.97 -2.00 25.94
N LYS A 201 2.77 -1.58 24.69
CA LYS A 201 3.33 -0.34 24.14
C LYS A 201 2.26 0.40 23.33
N PRO A 202 2.19 1.74 23.40
CA PRO A 202 1.34 2.50 22.49
C PRO A 202 1.80 2.29 21.04
N THR A 203 0.83 2.10 20.15
CA THR A 203 1.02 2.10 18.70
C THR A 203 1.19 3.54 18.22
N LEU A 204 2.26 3.82 17.49
CA LEU A 204 2.52 5.10 16.85
C LEU A 204 2.02 5.08 15.40
N ALA A 205 1.26 6.09 14.99
CA ALA A 205 0.83 6.20 13.61
C ALA A 205 0.64 7.65 13.16
N ASP A 206 0.68 7.85 11.85
CA ASP A 206 0.39 9.13 11.22
C ASP A 206 -0.06 8.93 9.75
N VAL A 207 -0.55 10.00 9.13
CA VAL A 207 -1.02 10.01 7.73
C VAL A 207 -0.20 10.99 6.89
N ILE A 208 0.42 10.45 5.84
CA ILE A 208 0.91 11.20 4.70
C ILE A 208 -0.26 11.40 3.73
N TRP A 209 -0.83 12.59 3.72
CA TRP A 209 -1.94 12.95 2.84
C TRP A 209 -1.45 13.18 1.41
N ALA A 210 -1.79 12.25 0.51
CA ALA A 210 -1.47 12.32 -0.91
C ALA A 210 -2.74 12.70 -1.70
N ILE A 211 -3.01 14.00 -1.73
CA ILE A 211 -4.18 14.60 -2.39
C ILE A 211 -3.75 15.11 -3.78
N LYS A 212 -4.44 14.69 -4.84
CA LYS A 212 -4.24 15.16 -6.20
C LYS A 212 -5.54 15.80 -6.69
N ASP A 213 -5.41 16.98 -7.30
CA ASP A 213 -6.52 17.70 -7.89
C ASP A 213 -7.10 16.97 -9.11
#